data_AF-A0A952DXB3-F1
#
_entry.id   AF-A0A952DXB3-F1
#
_cell.length_a   1.000
_cell.length_b   1.000
_cell.length_c   1.000
_cell.angle_alpha   90.00
_cell.angle_beta   90.00
_cell.angle_gamma   90.00
#
_symmetry.space_group_name_H-M   'P 1'
#
loop_
_entity.id
_entity.type
_entity.pdbx_description
1 polymer ?
#
loop_
_entity_poly.entity_id
_entity_poly.type
_entity_poly.pdbx_seq_one_letter_code
_entity_poly.pdbx_strand_id
1 'polypeptide(L)'
;MSLIIAAKNDEGIVVLGDKRALTTFEPDYFYSDTNEKILKINEKVAIGAAGFASDAFPILKEVKNSKLSGDIEEVADKICSIVTEYHSRFKTTKFQKNVEQHLSKEPEYVFIVAGYTKEGIAKIYDIYSSNIRKIESITPFSVQGIKTVAQMKLILGMPLPEGLTELEELCEDAMKQTSKMSFAVSPQFDKIVIPKP
;
A
#
# COMPACT_ATOMS: atom_id res chain seq x y z
N MET A 1 1.55 3.86 -11.60
CA MET A 1 1.65 3.06 -10.36
C MET A 1 1.92 3.99 -9.20
N SER A 2 1.25 3.78 -8.07
CA SER A 2 1.42 4.56 -6.84
C SER A 2 2.72 4.23 -6.11
N LEU A 3 3.15 5.08 -5.18
CA LEU A 3 4.17 4.80 -4.16
C LEU A 3 3.50 4.71 -2.78
N ILE A 4 3.72 3.60 -2.09
CA ILE A 4 3.32 3.37 -0.70
C ILE A 4 4.56 3.01 0.12
N ILE A 5 4.71 3.65 1.27
CA ILE A 5 5.75 3.34 2.26
C ILE A 5 5.06 2.95 3.57
N ALA A 6 5.47 1.84 4.17
CA ALA A 6 5.20 1.54 5.57
C ALA A 6 6.52 1.39 6.31
N ALA A 7 6.59 1.96 7.51
CA ALA A 7 7.76 1.91 8.38
C ALA A 7 7.33 1.64 9.82
N LYS A 8 8.16 0.93 10.57
CA LYS A 8 7.96 0.67 11.99
C LYS A 8 9.26 0.81 12.78
N ASN A 9 9.14 1.32 14.01
CA ASN A 9 10.19 1.28 15.03
C ASN A 9 9.55 0.92 16.38
N ASP A 10 10.27 1.12 17.47
CA ASP A 10 9.81 0.76 18.83
C ASP A 10 8.71 1.70 19.36
N GLU A 11 8.57 2.88 18.78
CA GLU A 11 7.65 3.95 19.20
C GLU A 11 6.37 4.02 18.35
N GLY A 12 6.41 3.53 17.11
CA GLY A 12 5.28 3.71 16.22
C GLY A 12 5.37 3.04 14.85
N ILE A 13 4.31 3.24 14.09
CA ILE A 13 4.17 2.83 12.69
C ILE A 13 3.75 4.05 11.87
N VAL A 14 4.39 4.20 10.71
CA VAL A 14 4.08 5.26 9.73
C VAL A 14 3.70 4.61 8.41
N VAL A 15 2.58 5.03 7.82
CA VAL A 15 2.15 4.64 6.47
C VAL A 15 1.92 5.87 5.63
N LEU A 16 2.58 5.94 4.47
CA LEU A 16 2.48 7.03 3.50
C LEU A 16 2.00 6.51 2.15
N GLY A 17 1.18 7.31 1.47
CA GLY A 17 0.81 7.07 0.08
C GLY A 17 0.76 8.35 -0.73
N ASP A 18 1.38 8.36 -1.90
CA ASP A 18 1.39 9.54 -2.76
C ASP A 18 -0.01 9.83 -3.33
N LYS A 19 -0.35 11.09 -3.62
CA LYS A 19 -1.71 11.43 -4.11
C LYS A 19 -1.93 11.23 -5.61
N ARG A 20 -0.87 11.02 -6.41
CA ARG A 20 -0.98 11.06 -7.87
C ARG A 20 -1.61 9.80 -8.43
N ALA A 21 -2.73 9.91 -9.11
CA ALA A 21 -3.16 8.88 -10.06
C ALA A 21 -2.79 9.33 -11.48
N LEU A 22 -2.09 8.46 -12.20
CA LEU A 22 -1.82 8.64 -13.62
C LEU A 22 -2.70 7.68 -14.42
N THR A 23 -3.45 8.21 -15.37
CA THR A 23 -4.08 7.42 -16.43
C THR A 23 -3.29 7.61 -17.73
N THR A 24 -3.01 6.52 -18.43
CA THR A 24 -2.30 6.54 -19.72
C THR A 24 -3.29 6.27 -20.83
N PHE A 25 -3.95 7.31 -21.33
CA PHE A 25 -4.72 7.26 -22.58
C PHE A 25 -4.27 8.43 -23.47
N GLU A 26 -3.07 8.33 -24.05
CA GLU A 26 -2.43 9.29 -24.99
C GLU A 26 -2.29 10.75 -24.48
N PRO A 27 -1.48 11.62 -25.15
CA PRO A 27 -0.27 12.25 -24.58
C PRO A 27 -0.48 13.21 -23.38
N ASP A 28 -1.73 13.49 -23.01
CA ASP A 28 -2.13 14.30 -21.89
C ASP A 28 -2.33 13.42 -20.66
N TYR A 29 -1.32 13.39 -19.79
CA TYR A 29 -1.45 12.78 -18.48
C TYR A 29 -2.56 13.50 -17.70
N PHE A 30 -3.69 12.84 -17.49
CA PHE A 30 -4.72 13.35 -16.57
C PHE A 30 -4.29 13.04 -15.13
N TYR A 31 -4.09 14.11 -14.36
CA TYR A 31 -3.77 14.04 -12.95
C TYR A 31 -5.07 14.07 -12.14
N SER A 32 -5.24 13.09 -11.27
CA SER A 32 -6.18 13.16 -10.15
C SER A 32 -5.37 13.05 -8.86
N ASP A 33 -5.42 14.11 -8.05
CA ASP A 33 -4.78 14.18 -6.72
C ASP A 33 -5.71 13.73 -5.58
N THR A 34 -6.82 13.05 -5.92
CA THR A 34 -7.94 12.81 -4.98
C THR A 34 -8.14 11.34 -4.61
N ASN A 35 -7.25 10.44 -5.02
CA ASN A 35 -7.42 9.02 -4.74
C ASN A 35 -6.82 8.66 -3.38
N GLU A 36 -7.67 8.26 -2.45
CA GLU A 36 -7.29 7.73 -1.13
C GLU A 36 -6.61 6.37 -1.33
N LYS A 37 -5.27 6.33 -1.25
CA LYS A 37 -4.46 5.12 -1.45
C LYS A 37 -4.09 4.41 -0.16
N ILE A 38 -4.25 5.10 0.96
CA ILE A 38 -4.05 4.55 2.30
C ILE A 38 -5.33 4.71 3.10
N LEU A 39 -5.58 3.77 4.00
CA LEU A 39 -6.78 3.74 4.82
C LEU A 39 -6.42 3.30 6.23
N LYS A 40 -6.89 4.06 7.22
CA LYS A 40 -6.87 3.63 8.62
C LYS A 40 -8.03 2.65 8.83
N ILE A 41 -7.71 1.39 9.12
CA ILE A 41 -8.71 0.33 9.31
C ILE A 41 -9.35 0.47 10.70
N ASN A 42 -8.52 0.62 11.72
CA ASN A 42 -8.92 0.83 13.11
C ASN A 42 -7.79 1.58 13.86
N GLU A 43 -7.85 1.70 15.20
CA GLU A 43 -6.80 2.42 15.94
C GLU A 43 -5.42 1.74 15.90
N LYS A 44 -5.33 0.47 15.51
CA LYS A 44 -4.10 -0.34 15.53
C LYS A 44 -3.56 -0.69 14.14
N VAL A 45 -4.35 -0.55 13.08
CA VAL A 45 -4.02 -1.07 11.74
C VAL A 45 -4.35 -0.07 10.64
N ALA A 46 -3.44 0.06 9.69
CA ALA A 46 -3.61 0.77 8.44
C ALA A 46 -3.24 -0.12 7.25
N ILE A 47 -3.78 0.22 6.09
CA ILE A 47 -3.47 -0.42 4.80
C ILE A 47 -3.09 0.65 3.78
N GLY A 48 -2.16 0.31 2.87
CA GLY A 48 -1.87 1.07 1.67
C GLY A 48 -1.96 0.20 0.42
N ALA A 49 -2.35 0.78 -0.70
CA ALA A 49 -2.61 0.09 -1.95
C ALA A 49 -1.74 0.62 -3.11
N ALA A 50 -0.95 -0.26 -3.72
CA ALA A 50 -0.16 0.00 -4.92
C ALA A 50 -0.61 -0.90 -6.08
N GLY A 51 -0.43 -0.45 -7.32
CA GLY A 51 -0.81 -1.20 -8.53
C GLY A 51 -1.66 -0.39 -9.50
N PHE A 52 -2.45 -1.09 -10.33
CA PHE A 52 -3.45 -0.47 -11.18
C PHE A 52 -4.66 -0.01 -10.35
N ALA A 53 -5.09 1.23 -10.58
CA ALA A 53 -6.22 1.82 -9.85
C ALA A 53 -7.53 1.03 -10.05
N SER A 54 -7.73 0.46 -11.24
CA SER A 54 -8.88 -0.40 -11.58
C SER A 54 -8.99 -1.64 -10.71
N ASP A 55 -7.87 -2.13 -10.19
CA ASP A 55 -7.81 -3.41 -9.47
C ASP A 55 -7.72 -3.16 -7.96
N ALA A 56 -6.83 -2.24 -7.56
CA ALA A 56 -6.53 -2.00 -6.16
C ALA A 56 -7.65 -1.23 -5.43
N PHE A 57 -8.29 -0.24 -6.06
CA PHE A 57 -9.26 0.63 -5.38
C PHE A 57 -10.61 -0.02 -5.10
N PRO A 58 -11.17 -0.88 -5.97
CA PRO A 58 -12.37 -1.64 -5.63
C PRO A 58 -12.17 -2.51 -4.39
N ILE A 59 -11.02 -3.20 -4.29
CA ILE A 59 -10.68 -4.01 -3.12
C ILE A 59 -10.53 -3.12 -1.88
N LEU A 60 -9.79 -2.00 -1.98
CA LEU A 60 -9.62 -1.06 -0.86
C LEU A 60 -10.96 -0.51 -0.36
N LYS A 61 -11.90 -0.27 -1.28
CA LYS A 61 -13.28 0.15 -0.96
C LYS A 61 -14.06 -0.95 -0.24
N GLU A 62 -13.93 -2.22 -0.66
CA GLU A 62 -14.53 -3.36 0.03
C GLU A 62 -13.96 -3.53 1.45
N VAL A 63 -12.65 -3.37 1.61
CA VAL A 63 -11.98 -3.37 2.92
C VAL A 63 -12.56 -2.26 3.83
N LYS A 64 -12.68 -1.04 3.30
CA LYS A 64 -13.29 0.11 4.03
C LYS A 64 -14.72 -0.19 4.49
N ASN A 65 -15.53 -0.79 3.62
CA ASN A 65 -16.94 -1.09 3.91
C ASN A 65 -17.11 -2.27 4.89
N SER A 66 -16.12 -3.14 4.99
CA SER A 66 -16.16 -4.33 5.86
C SER A 66 -15.99 -4.02 7.34
N LYS A 67 -15.61 -2.78 7.70
CA LYS A 67 -15.42 -2.32 9.10
C LYS A 67 -14.62 -3.33 9.94
N LEU A 68 -13.47 -3.73 9.41
CA LEU A 68 -12.65 -4.77 10.02
C LEU A 68 -12.17 -4.35 11.42
N SER A 69 -12.33 -5.25 12.39
CA SER A 69 -11.78 -5.14 13.74
C SER A 69 -10.75 -6.24 13.99
N GLY A 70 -9.92 -6.05 15.01
CA GLY A 70 -8.89 -7.00 15.42
C GLY A 70 -7.49 -6.40 15.41
N ASP A 71 -6.51 -7.25 15.73
CA ASP A 71 -5.09 -6.95 15.56
C ASP A 71 -4.68 -7.05 14.08
N ILE A 72 -3.41 -6.75 13.80
CA ILE A 72 -2.87 -6.80 12.44
C ILE A 72 -2.97 -8.20 11.80
N GLU A 73 -2.86 -9.28 12.57
CA GLU A 73 -2.87 -10.63 12.02
C GLU A 73 -4.26 -11.01 11.54
N GLU A 74 -5.27 -10.75 12.37
CA GLU A 74 -6.69 -10.93 12.03
C GLU A 74 -7.13 -10.04 10.87
N VAL A 75 -6.71 -8.77 10.87
CA VAL A 75 -7.04 -7.82 9.79
C VAL A 75 -6.39 -8.24 8.48
N ALA A 76 -5.12 -8.65 8.49
CA ALA A 76 -4.43 -9.11 7.29
C ALA A 76 -5.10 -10.38 6.70
N ASP A 77 -5.52 -11.33 7.54
CA ASP A 77 -6.23 -12.54 7.06
C ASP A 77 -7.60 -12.22 6.45
N LYS A 78 -8.34 -11.28 7.05
CA LYS A 78 -9.61 -10.79 6.48
C LYS A 78 -9.39 -10.09 5.14
N ILE A 79 -8.32 -9.29 5.01
CA ILE A 79 -7.96 -8.66 3.74
C ILE A 79 -7.62 -9.72 2.69
N CYS A 80 -6.80 -10.74 3.02
CA CYS A 80 -6.53 -11.86 2.11
C CYS A 80 -7.82 -12.56 1.66
N SER A 81 -8.81 -12.70 2.56
CA SER A 81 -10.11 -13.30 2.23
C SER A 81 -10.90 -12.43 1.26
N ILE A 82 -10.99 -11.11 1.49
CA ILE A 82 -11.63 -10.15 0.57
C ILE A 82 -10.97 -10.20 -0.80
N VAL A 83 -9.64 -10.18 -0.83
CA VAL A 83 -8.84 -10.24 -2.07
C VAL A 83 -9.11 -11.55 -2.83
N THR A 84 -9.19 -12.68 -2.13
CA THR A 84 -9.52 -14.00 -2.71
C THR A 84 -10.93 -14.02 -3.30
N GLU A 85 -11.90 -13.45 -2.59
CA GLU A 85 -13.28 -13.35 -3.07
C GLU A 85 -13.39 -12.44 -4.31
N TYR A 86 -12.69 -11.30 -4.30
CA TYR A 86 -12.62 -10.40 -5.44
C TYR A 86 -12.04 -11.09 -6.68
N HIS A 87 -10.92 -11.81 -6.53
CA HIS A 87 -10.33 -12.60 -7.63
C HIS A 87 -11.27 -13.69 -8.15
N SER A 88 -11.99 -14.36 -7.25
CA SER A 88 -12.94 -15.41 -7.62
C SER A 88 -14.09 -14.83 -8.46
N ARG A 89 -14.63 -13.67 -8.07
CA ARG A 89 -15.65 -12.94 -8.83
C ARG A 89 -15.11 -12.51 -10.21
N PHE A 90 -13.91 -11.94 -10.25
CA PHE A 90 -13.25 -11.50 -11.48
C PHE A 90 -13.10 -12.63 -12.52
N LYS A 91 -12.69 -13.84 -12.07
CA LYS A 91 -12.59 -15.03 -12.94
C LYS A 91 -13.94 -15.56 -13.43
N THR A 92 -15.02 -15.36 -12.67
CA THR A 92 -16.36 -15.90 -13.02
C THR A 92 -17.17 -15.00 -13.94
N THR A 93 -16.89 -13.69 -14.00
CA THR A 93 -17.51 -12.79 -14.98
C THR A 93 -17.01 -13.07 -16.39
N LYS A 94 -17.79 -13.87 -17.15
CA LYS A 94 -17.72 -14.10 -18.61
C LYS A 94 -17.92 -12.84 -19.46
N PHE A 95 -17.33 -11.70 -19.08
CA PHE A 95 -17.20 -10.51 -19.91
C PHE A 95 -15.85 -10.47 -20.67
N GLN A 96 -15.05 -11.53 -20.54
CA GLN A 96 -13.86 -11.81 -21.36
C GLN A 96 -14.17 -12.85 -22.44
N LYS A 97 -15.06 -12.53 -23.39
CA LYS A 97 -15.07 -13.22 -24.68
C LYS A 97 -14.83 -12.29 -25.88
N ASN A 98 -14.79 -10.96 -25.70
CA ASN A 98 -14.65 -10.01 -26.81
C ASN A 98 -13.57 -8.93 -26.64
N VAL A 99 -12.71 -8.99 -25.62
CA VAL A 99 -11.61 -8.01 -25.41
C VAL A 99 -10.34 -8.75 -25.01
N GLU A 100 -9.90 -9.69 -25.85
CA GLU A 100 -8.89 -10.69 -25.51
C GLU A 100 -7.48 -10.39 -26.03
N GLN A 101 -7.10 -9.12 -26.26
CA GLN A 101 -5.80 -8.85 -26.88
C GLN A 101 -4.80 -7.93 -26.16
N HIS A 102 -5.15 -7.09 -25.16
CA HIS A 102 -4.16 -6.12 -24.64
C HIS A 102 -4.10 -5.85 -23.13
N LEU A 103 -4.66 -6.69 -22.25
CA LEU A 103 -4.55 -6.51 -20.80
C LEU A 103 -3.98 -7.77 -20.15
N SER A 104 -3.06 -7.62 -19.18
CA SER A 104 -2.47 -8.73 -18.46
C SER A 104 -3.57 -9.62 -17.86
N LYS A 105 -3.35 -10.95 -17.88
CA LYS A 105 -4.36 -11.94 -17.50
C LYS A 105 -4.63 -12.00 -15.98
N GLU A 106 -3.89 -11.25 -15.17
CA GLU A 106 -4.01 -11.26 -13.71
C GLU A 106 -4.09 -9.81 -13.18
N PRO A 107 -4.99 -9.52 -12.22
CA PRO A 107 -5.03 -8.25 -11.53
C PRO A 107 -3.66 -7.88 -10.97
N GLU A 108 -3.25 -6.63 -11.12
CA GLU A 108 -1.91 -6.18 -10.74
C GLU A 108 -2.01 -5.16 -9.60
N TYR A 109 -1.90 -5.68 -8.37
CA TYR A 109 -1.83 -4.88 -7.15
C TYR A 109 -0.92 -5.51 -6.09
N VAL A 110 -0.56 -4.67 -5.12
CA VAL A 110 0.08 -5.05 -3.86
C VAL A 110 -0.54 -4.20 -2.75
N PHE A 111 -0.90 -4.83 -1.63
CA PHE A 111 -1.29 -4.12 -0.41
C PHE A 111 -0.18 -4.22 0.62
N ILE A 112 0.07 -3.11 1.34
CA ILE A 112 0.88 -3.11 2.56
C ILE A 112 -0.08 -2.94 3.73
N VAL A 113 -0.08 -3.87 4.68
CA VAL A 113 -0.85 -3.80 5.94
C VAL A 113 0.13 -3.61 7.07
N ALA A 114 -0.01 -2.52 7.84
CA ALA A 114 0.88 -2.21 8.95
C ALA A 114 0.07 -1.95 10.21
N GLY A 115 0.53 -2.47 11.34
CA GLY A 115 -0.20 -2.38 12.59
C GLY A 115 0.42 -3.18 13.73
N TYR A 116 -0.33 -3.33 14.82
CA TYR A 116 0.12 -4.04 16.01
C TYR A 116 -0.56 -5.40 16.19
N THR A 117 0.19 -6.38 16.70
CA THR A 117 -0.38 -7.63 17.23
C THR A 117 -1.15 -7.38 18.54
N LYS A 118 -1.82 -8.41 19.06
CA LYS A 118 -2.43 -8.38 20.40
C LYS A 118 -1.45 -8.02 21.51
N GLU A 119 -0.20 -8.45 21.37
CA GLU A 119 0.90 -8.21 22.31
C GLU A 119 1.57 -6.84 22.11
N GLY A 120 1.07 -6.01 21.20
CA GLY A 120 1.65 -4.68 20.94
C GLY A 120 2.93 -4.72 20.10
N ILE A 121 3.17 -5.80 19.35
CA ILE A 121 4.33 -5.90 18.46
C ILE A 121 3.98 -5.29 17.10
N ALA A 122 4.77 -4.31 16.66
CA ALA A 122 4.59 -3.70 15.34
C ALA A 122 4.98 -4.69 14.22
N LYS A 123 4.09 -4.87 13.24
CA LYS A 123 4.31 -5.72 12.07
C LYS A 123 3.92 -5.00 10.78
N ILE A 124 4.48 -5.49 9.68
CA ILE A 124 4.15 -5.07 8.31
C ILE A 124 3.97 -6.34 7.48
N TYR A 125 2.85 -6.43 6.76
CA TYR A 125 2.55 -7.51 5.83
C TYR A 125 2.38 -6.96 4.42
N ASP A 126 3.00 -7.62 3.45
CA ASP A 126 2.72 -7.40 2.04
C ASP A 126 1.76 -8.48 1.53
N ILE A 127 0.72 -8.08 0.80
CA ILE A 127 -0.24 -8.98 0.15
C ILE A 127 -0.14 -8.75 -1.35
N TYR A 128 0.45 -9.73 -2.03
CA TYR A 128 0.66 -9.70 -3.48
C TYR A 128 -0.54 -10.32 -4.21
N SER A 129 -0.88 -9.73 -5.36
CA SER A 129 -1.86 -10.28 -6.31
C SER A 129 -1.50 -11.68 -6.80
N SER A 130 -0.21 -11.98 -6.98
CA SER A 130 0.28 -13.31 -7.27
C SER A 130 0.34 -14.16 -6.00
N ASN A 131 -0.44 -15.25 -5.98
CA ASN A 131 -0.54 -16.21 -4.87
C ASN A 131 -1.17 -15.69 -3.55
N ILE A 132 -2.00 -14.64 -3.61
CA ILE A 132 -2.84 -14.06 -2.52
C ILE A 132 -2.43 -14.57 -1.13
N ARG A 133 -1.27 -14.12 -0.67
CA ARG A 133 -0.68 -14.52 0.61
C ARG A 133 -0.14 -13.28 1.30
N LYS A 134 -0.33 -13.21 2.62
CA LYS A 134 0.36 -12.23 3.46
C LYS A 134 1.80 -12.69 3.69
N ILE A 135 2.76 -11.81 3.41
CA ILE A 135 4.19 -12.04 3.63
C ILE A 135 4.64 -11.02 4.66
N GLU A 136 5.15 -11.48 5.80
CA GLU A 136 5.69 -10.57 6.83
C GLU A 136 6.98 -9.92 6.33
N SER A 137 7.07 -8.60 6.43
CA SER A 137 8.32 -7.89 6.16
C SER A 137 9.30 -8.15 7.30
N ILE A 138 10.45 -8.71 6.94
CA ILE A 138 11.57 -8.91 7.88
C ILE A 138 12.30 -7.61 8.20
N THR A 139 12.17 -6.60 7.34
CA THR A 139 12.77 -5.28 7.54
C THR A 139 11.80 -4.36 8.28
N PRO A 140 12.29 -3.31 8.97
CA PRO A 140 11.44 -2.30 9.59
C PRO A 140 10.67 -1.45 8.57
N PHE A 141 10.85 -1.70 7.27
CA PHE A 141 10.20 -0.99 6.18
C PHE A 141 9.57 -1.97 5.19
N SER A 142 8.50 -1.54 4.52
CA SER A 142 8.05 -2.08 3.25
C SER A 142 7.74 -0.91 2.31
N VAL A 143 8.12 -1.07 1.03
CA VAL A 143 7.91 -0.06 0.00
C VAL A 143 7.38 -0.76 -1.24
N GLN A 144 6.23 -0.31 -1.73
CA GLN A 144 5.57 -0.90 -2.90
C GLN A 144 5.21 0.19 -3.90
N GLY A 145 5.33 -0.11 -5.20
CA GLY A 145 5.09 0.87 -6.25
C GLY A 145 6.16 0.99 -7.32
N ILE A 146 6.31 2.20 -7.87
CA ILE A 146 7.25 2.49 -8.97
C ILE A 146 8.70 2.21 -8.57
N LYS A 147 9.37 1.37 -9.39
CA LYS A 147 10.81 1.08 -9.41
C LYS A 147 11.50 1.24 -8.05
N THR A 148 11.11 0.35 -7.13
CA THR A 148 11.54 0.18 -5.74
C THR A 148 13.06 0.11 -5.51
N VAL A 149 13.86 -0.18 -6.55
CA VAL A 149 15.32 -0.38 -6.43
C VAL A 149 16.10 0.90 -6.03
N ALA A 150 15.69 2.09 -6.49
CA ALA A 150 16.39 3.33 -6.13
C ALA A 150 16.05 3.81 -4.71
N GLN A 151 14.83 3.52 -4.24
CA GLN A 151 14.29 3.98 -2.96
C GLN A 151 14.75 3.11 -1.79
N MET A 152 14.94 1.81 -2.02
CA MET A 152 15.57 0.92 -1.05
C MET A 152 16.95 1.42 -0.62
N LYS A 153 17.72 2.10 -1.49
CA LYS A 153 19.02 2.69 -1.09
C LYS A 153 18.91 3.86 -0.12
N LEU A 154 17.86 4.67 -0.24
CA LEU A 154 17.61 5.80 0.67
C LEU A 154 17.17 5.32 2.05
N ILE A 155 16.31 4.31 2.10
CA ILE A 155 15.72 3.82 3.36
C ILE A 155 16.61 2.78 4.04
N LEU A 156 17.20 1.83 3.29
CA LEU A 156 18.05 0.77 3.86
C LEU A 156 19.48 1.25 4.17
N GLY A 157 19.88 2.40 3.65
CA GLY A 157 21.19 3.00 3.93
C GLY A 157 21.20 3.89 5.18
N MET A 158 20.04 4.22 5.74
CA MET A 158 19.92 5.10 6.90
C MET A 158 19.65 4.28 8.17
N PRO A 159 20.25 4.65 9.32
CA PRO A 159 19.89 4.06 10.59
C PRO A 159 18.40 4.30 10.86
N LEU A 160 17.69 3.28 11.34
CA LEU A 160 16.29 3.42 11.75
C LEU A 160 16.23 4.42 12.91
N PRO A 161 15.44 5.50 12.82
CA PRO A 161 15.30 6.45 13.91
C PRO A 161 14.63 5.80 15.13
N GLU A 162 15.09 6.19 16.32
CA GLU A 162 14.52 5.69 17.58
C GLU A 162 13.14 6.28 17.84
N GLY A 163 12.94 7.57 17.55
CA GLY A 163 11.68 8.27 17.79
C GLY A 163 10.68 8.19 16.62
N LEU A 164 9.40 8.32 16.94
CA LEU A 164 8.32 8.28 15.95
C LEU A 164 8.32 9.49 15.03
N THR A 165 8.61 10.69 15.56
CA THR A 165 8.69 11.92 14.78
C THR A 165 9.79 11.83 13.72
N GLU A 166 10.97 11.34 14.11
CA GLU A 166 12.11 11.19 13.22
C GLU A 166 11.86 10.10 12.17
N LEU A 167 11.11 9.04 12.52
CA LEU A 167 10.65 8.04 11.56
C LEU A 167 9.69 8.65 10.53
N GLU A 168 8.76 9.50 10.98
CA GLU A 168 7.87 10.24 10.08
C GLU A 168 8.67 11.13 9.12
N GLU A 169 9.59 11.94 9.63
CA GLU A 169 10.43 12.84 8.83
C GLU A 169 11.25 12.07 7.79
N LEU A 170 11.86 10.95 8.18
CA LEU A 170 12.58 10.06 7.27
C LEU A 170 11.69 9.56 6.12
N CYS A 171 10.47 9.12 6.44
CA CYS A 171 9.54 8.60 5.45
C CYS A 171 9.03 9.72 4.52
N GLU A 172 8.74 10.90 5.06
CA GLU A 172 8.34 12.07 4.27
C GLU A 172 9.44 12.54 3.32
N ASP A 173 10.69 12.56 3.79
CA ASP A 173 11.84 12.92 2.97
C ASP A 173 12.05 11.90 1.85
N ALA A 174 11.86 10.61 2.12
CA ALA A 174 11.88 9.58 1.08
C ALA A 174 10.80 9.80 0.00
N MET A 175 9.57 10.16 0.40
CA MET A 175 8.49 10.52 -0.54
C MET A 175 8.86 11.74 -1.39
N LYS A 176 9.33 12.82 -0.74
CA LYS A 176 9.71 14.07 -1.40
C LYS A 176 10.88 13.87 -2.36
N GLN A 177 11.92 13.15 -1.95
CA GLN A 177 13.06 12.84 -2.82
C GLN A 177 12.63 12.00 -4.03
N THR A 178 11.76 11.00 -3.81
CA THR A 178 11.23 10.20 -4.92
C THR A 178 10.43 11.05 -5.91
N SER A 179 9.59 11.96 -5.43
CA SER A 179 8.79 12.85 -6.30
C SER A 179 9.64 13.73 -7.21
N LYS A 180 10.89 14.04 -6.83
CA LYS A 180 11.86 14.78 -7.66
C LYS A 180 12.46 13.91 -8.77
N MET A 181 12.54 12.60 -8.55
CA MET A 181 13.14 11.63 -9.48
C MET A 181 12.10 10.98 -10.41
N SER A 182 10.83 10.96 -10.02
CA SER A 182 9.75 10.33 -10.77
C SER A 182 8.53 11.23 -10.84
N PHE A 183 8.16 11.64 -12.06
CA PHE A 183 6.92 12.36 -12.34
C PHE A 183 5.65 11.55 -11.99
N ALA A 184 5.78 10.26 -11.74
CA ALA A 184 4.66 9.41 -11.41
C ALA A 184 4.37 9.34 -9.91
N VAL A 185 5.18 10.00 -9.07
CA VAL A 185 4.98 10.15 -7.64
C VAL A 185 4.66 11.61 -7.33
N SER A 186 3.55 11.86 -6.61
CA SER A 186 3.24 13.22 -6.14
C SER A 186 4.19 13.66 -5.02
N PRO A 187 4.62 14.94 -4.96
CA PRO A 187 5.22 15.51 -3.75
C PRO A 187 4.21 15.63 -2.61
N GLN A 188 2.90 15.55 -2.90
CA GLN A 188 1.83 15.51 -1.90
C GLN A 188 1.46 14.06 -1.59
N PHE A 189 1.28 13.76 -0.31
CA PHE A 189 0.97 12.41 0.16
C PHE A 189 -0.02 12.48 1.32
N ASP A 190 -0.75 11.38 1.51
CA ASP A 190 -1.48 11.13 2.76
C ASP A 190 -0.55 10.39 3.73
N LYS A 191 -0.78 10.62 5.03
CA LYS A 191 -0.01 10.02 6.12
C LYS A 191 -0.94 9.46 7.18
N ILE A 192 -0.67 8.25 7.63
CA ILE A 192 -1.27 7.64 8.80
C ILE A 192 -0.15 7.28 9.77
N VAL A 193 -0.30 7.72 11.02
CA VAL A 193 0.60 7.41 12.13
C VAL A 193 -0.17 6.59 13.15
N ILE A 194 0.44 5.49 13.59
CA ILE A 194 -0.10 4.61 14.63
C ILE A 194 0.94 4.55 15.76
N PRO A 195 0.78 5.36 16.83
CA PRO A 195 1.67 5.30 17.97
C PRO A 195 1.58 3.93 18.65
N LYS A 196 2.63 3.55 19.39
CA LYS A 196 2.61 2.34 20.21
C LYS A 196 1.41 2.38 21.18
N PRO A 197 0.66 1.27 21.32
CA PRO A 197 -0.44 1.17 22.28
C PRO A 197 0.01 1.20 23.75
#